data_AF-A0A7L2JWW7-F1
#
_entry.id   AF-A0A7L2JWW7-F1
#
_cell.length_a   1.000
_cell.length_b   1.000
_cell.length_c   1.000
_cell.angle_alpha   90.00
_cell.angle_beta   90.00
_cell.angle_gamma   90.00
#
_symmetry.space_group_name_H-M   'P 1'
#
loop_
_entity.id
_entity.type
_entity.pdbx_description
1 polymer ?
#
loop_
_entity_poly.entity_id
_entity_poly.type
_entity_poly.pdbx_seq_one_letter_code
_entity_poly.pdbx_strand_id
1 'polypeptide(L)'
;FSQTNSKAFTAKTSCVRRRYREFVWLRRQLQKNAGLVPVPELPGKSAFFVGSTDEFIERRRQGLQQFLERVVQSAVLLSDSRLHLFLQSQLPVAAIEACVQGRGPHSVTEAILHYAMAGCAWGQRGDSQA
;
A
#
# COMPACT_ATOMS: atom_id res chain seq x y z
N PHE A 1 1.15 9.62 -0.69
CA PHE A 1 0.89 9.88 -2.11
C PHE A 1 1.91 9.11 -2.93
N SER A 2 1.49 8.39 -3.97
CA SER A 2 2.35 7.67 -4.89
C SER A 2 2.10 8.18 -6.31
N GLN A 3 3.17 8.42 -7.05
CA GLN A 3 3.16 8.81 -8.46
C GLN A 3 4.15 7.94 -9.22
N THR A 4 3.77 7.45 -10.39
CA THR A 4 4.60 6.57 -11.21
C THR A 4 4.23 6.67 -12.69
N ASN A 5 5.21 6.47 -13.57
CA ASN A 5 5.01 6.30 -15.01
C ASN A 5 5.14 4.81 -15.44
N SER A 6 5.40 3.91 -14.50
CA SER A 6 5.58 2.48 -14.79
C SER A 6 4.26 1.82 -15.18
N LYS A 7 4.29 1.01 -16.25
CA LYS A 7 3.15 0.21 -16.71
C LYS A 7 2.76 -0.92 -15.76
N ALA A 8 3.59 -1.21 -14.76
CA ALA A 8 3.25 -2.18 -13.72
C ALA A 8 2.07 -1.70 -12.85
N PHE A 9 1.83 -0.39 -12.78
CA PHE A 9 0.77 0.20 -11.96
C PHE A 9 -0.45 0.57 -12.80
N THR A 10 -1.65 0.27 -12.29
CA THR A 10 -2.91 0.59 -12.98
C THR A 10 -3.20 2.09 -13.01
N ALA A 11 -3.14 2.76 -11.84
CA ALA A 11 -3.29 4.21 -11.73
C ALA A 11 -1.92 4.90 -11.66
N LYS A 12 -1.72 5.99 -12.42
CA LYS A 12 -0.48 6.78 -12.41
C LYS A 12 -0.24 7.52 -11.10
N THR A 13 -1.33 7.87 -10.40
CA THR A 13 -1.31 8.52 -9.10
C THR A 13 -2.26 7.81 -8.15
N SER A 14 -1.91 7.72 -6.88
CA SER A 14 -2.77 7.17 -5.84
C SER A 14 -2.44 7.75 -4.46
N CYS A 15 -3.45 7.86 -3.61
CA CYS A 15 -3.28 8.22 -2.20
C CYS A 15 -4.19 7.32 -1.37
N VAL A 16 -3.61 6.56 -0.45
CA VAL A 16 -4.34 5.61 0.41
C VAL A 16 -3.87 5.75 1.85
N ARG A 17 -4.73 5.42 2.81
CA ARG A 17 -4.38 5.37 4.22
C ARG A 17 -4.29 3.91 4.67
N ARG A 18 -3.12 3.52 5.20
CA ARG A 18 -2.82 2.17 5.67
C ARG A 18 -2.19 2.23 7.05
N ARG A 19 -2.68 1.42 7.97
CA ARG A 19 -2.14 1.32 9.35
C ARG A 19 -1.03 0.28 9.43
N TYR A 20 -0.15 0.39 10.41
CA TYR A 20 1.01 -0.50 10.58
C TYR A 20 0.67 -2.00 10.55
N ARG A 21 -0.43 -2.45 11.19
CA ARG A 21 -0.81 -3.88 11.16
C ARG A 21 -1.18 -4.39 9.76
N GLU A 22 -1.62 -3.52 8.85
CA GLU A 22 -1.84 -3.90 7.44
C GLU A 22 -0.50 -4.06 6.70
N PHE A 23 0.52 -3.26 7.01
CA PHE A 23 1.88 -3.48 6.48
C PHE A 23 2.46 -4.81 6.95
N VAL A 24 2.24 -5.19 8.22
CA VAL A 24 2.63 -6.51 8.74
C VAL A 24 1.96 -7.64 7.96
N TRP A 25 0.67 -7.48 7.64
CA TRP A 25 -0.03 -8.43 6.76
C TRP A 25 0.58 -8.45 5.36
N LEU A 26 0.80 -7.30 4.74
CA LEU A 26 1.35 -7.19 3.38
C LEU A 26 2.71 -7.90 3.28
N ARG A 27 3.63 -7.60 4.22
CA ARG A 27 4.95 -8.26 4.26
C ARG A 27 4.82 -9.78 4.32
N ARG A 28 3.92 -10.31 5.16
CA ARG A 28 3.70 -11.76 5.27
C ARG A 28 3.21 -12.37 3.96
N GLN A 29 2.33 -11.69 3.22
CA GLN A 29 1.87 -12.21 1.92
C GLN A 29 2.97 -12.14 0.87
N LEU A 30 3.70 -11.03 0.79
CA LEU A 30 4.86 -10.91 -0.08
C LEU A 30 5.88 -12.01 0.19
N GLN A 31 6.17 -12.33 1.45
CA GLN A 31 7.09 -13.40 1.81
C GLN A 31 6.66 -14.78 1.31
N LYS A 32 5.35 -15.07 1.27
CA LYS A 32 4.86 -16.35 0.74
C LYS A 32 5.05 -16.47 -0.77
N ASN A 33 4.98 -15.34 -1.49
CA ASN A 33 4.98 -15.31 -2.95
C ASN A 33 6.36 -14.95 -3.54
N ALA A 34 7.31 -14.50 -2.72
CA ALA A 34 8.62 -14.00 -3.16
C ALA A 34 9.64 -15.10 -3.54
N GLY A 35 9.36 -16.37 -3.23
CA GLY A 35 10.34 -17.45 -3.41
C GLY A 35 11.61 -17.20 -2.60
N LEU A 36 12.75 -17.05 -3.28
CA LEU A 36 14.06 -16.74 -2.67
C LEU A 36 14.35 -15.23 -2.56
N VAL A 37 13.48 -14.37 -3.08
CA VAL A 37 13.70 -12.92 -3.05
C VAL A 37 13.47 -12.40 -1.62
N PRO A 38 14.45 -11.72 -1.00
CA PRO A 38 14.30 -11.21 0.35
C PRO A 38 13.26 -10.08 0.39
N VAL A 39 12.29 -10.20 1.29
CA VAL A 39 11.31 -9.13 1.54
C VAL A 39 11.85 -8.17 2.61
N PRO A 40 11.92 -6.85 2.33
CA PRO A 40 12.43 -5.87 3.27
C PRO A 40 11.76 -5.95 4.65
N GLU A 41 12.51 -5.64 5.70
CA GLU A 41 11.96 -5.60 7.06
C GLU A 41 11.08 -4.38 7.30
N LEU A 42 10.11 -4.53 8.20
CA LEU A 42 9.31 -3.41 8.67
C LEU A 42 10.01 -2.76 9.87
N PRO A 43 9.80 -1.45 10.11
CA PRO A 43 10.26 -0.84 11.35
C PRO A 43 9.68 -1.58 12.55
N GLY A 44 10.50 -1.77 13.58
CA GLY A 44 10.20 -2.65 14.72
C GLY A 44 8.85 -2.36 15.40
N LYS A 45 8.24 -3.43 15.92
CA LYS A 45 7.14 -3.31 16.87
C LYS A 45 7.74 -2.77 18.15
N SER A 46 7.24 -1.66 18.61
CA SER A 46 7.89 -0.94 19.68
C SER A 46 7.64 -1.57 21.03
N ALA A 47 8.61 -2.33 21.48
CA ALA A 47 8.61 -2.85 22.84
C ALA A 47 9.18 -1.82 23.83
N PHE A 48 10.01 -0.87 23.38
CA PHE A 48 10.69 0.09 24.25
C PHE A 48 10.83 1.43 23.53
N PHE A 49 10.05 2.43 23.94
CA PHE A 49 10.25 3.80 23.48
C PHE A 49 11.03 4.61 24.49
N VAL A 50 12.09 5.22 23.99
CA VAL A 50 12.73 6.41 24.54
C VAL A 50 12.45 7.50 23.51
N GLY A 51 11.61 8.49 23.85
CA GLY A 51 11.22 9.59 22.94
C GLY A 51 9.74 9.96 22.99
N SER A 52 9.35 11.01 22.27
CA SER A 52 7.95 11.48 22.21
C SER A 52 7.10 10.61 21.27
N THR A 53 5.77 10.67 21.42
CA THR A 53 4.82 9.98 20.53
C THR A 53 5.01 10.40 19.07
N ASP A 54 5.30 11.68 18.81
CA ASP A 54 5.46 12.21 17.46
C ASP A 54 6.73 11.73 16.78
N GLU A 55 7.86 11.70 17.51
CA GLU A 55 9.13 11.14 17.02
C GLU A 55 8.97 9.66 16.63
N PHE A 56 8.23 8.90 17.44
CA PHE A 56 7.89 7.54 17.11
C PHE A 56 7.08 7.43 15.82
N ILE A 57 6.00 8.20 15.71
CA ILE A 57 5.13 8.18 14.53
C ILE A 57 5.94 8.51 13.29
N GLU A 58 6.80 9.52 13.34
CA GLU A 58 7.63 9.94 12.21
C GLU A 58 8.69 8.88 11.86
N ARG A 59 9.39 8.32 12.85
CA ARG A 59 10.35 7.21 12.62
C ARG A 59 9.68 6.00 12.00
N ARG A 60 8.47 5.67 12.45
CA ARG A 60 7.67 4.60 11.85
C ARG A 60 7.26 4.95 10.42
N ARG A 61 6.81 6.18 10.16
CA ARG A 61 6.45 6.65 8.81
C ARG A 61 7.62 6.51 7.85
N GLN A 62 8.81 6.94 8.25
CA GLN A 62 10.06 6.81 7.47
C GLN A 62 10.42 5.35 7.20
N GLY A 63 10.37 4.48 8.21
CA GLY A 63 10.64 3.05 8.02
C GLY A 63 9.62 2.36 7.10
N LEU A 64 8.34 2.75 7.15
CA LEU A 64 7.32 2.27 6.23
C LEU A 64 7.54 2.76 4.79
N GLN A 65 8.00 4.00 4.64
CA GLN A 65 8.38 4.56 3.33
C GLN A 65 9.55 3.77 2.73
N GLN A 66 10.64 3.56 3.48
CA GLN A 66 11.80 2.79 3.03
C GLN A 66 11.44 1.34 2.68
N PHE A 67 10.54 0.71 3.45
CA PHE A 67 10.01 -0.60 3.14
C PHE A 67 9.34 -0.62 1.75
N LEU A 68 8.46 0.34 1.47
CA LEU A 68 7.77 0.42 0.18
C LEU A 68 8.72 0.73 -0.97
N GLU A 69 9.65 1.67 -0.80
CA GLU A 69 10.67 2.02 -1.82
C GLU A 69 11.47 0.79 -2.25
N ARG A 70 11.89 -0.05 -1.30
CA ARG A 70 12.59 -1.30 -1.62
C ARG A 70 11.69 -2.36 -2.24
N VAL A 71 10.43 -2.47 -1.80
CA VAL A 71 9.47 -3.43 -2.34
C VAL A 71 9.19 -3.14 -3.82
N VAL A 72 8.95 -1.88 -4.19
CA VAL A 72 8.58 -1.52 -5.57
C VAL A 72 9.74 -1.61 -6.56
N GLN A 73 10.98 -1.67 -6.09
CA GLN A 73 12.17 -1.88 -6.92
C GLN A 73 12.34 -3.35 -7.34
N SER A 74 11.67 -4.30 -6.68
CA SER A 74 11.74 -5.72 -7.02
C SER A 74 10.60 -6.13 -7.93
N ALA A 75 10.91 -6.52 -9.18
CA ALA A 75 9.91 -7.00 -10.14
C ALA A 75 9.10 -8.21 -9.63
N VAL A 76 9.72 -9.08 -8.83
CA VAL A 76 9.05 -10.25 -8.22
C VAL A 76 8.03 -9.82 -7.17
N LEU A 77 8.34 -8.81 -6.35
CA LEU A 77 7.37 -8.31 -5.37
C LEU A 77 6.30 -7.44 -6.03
N LEU A 78 6.70 -6.73 -7.09
CA LEU A 78 5.82 -5.87 -7.87
C LEU A 78 4.77 -6.67 -8.66
N SER A 79 5.02 -7.94 -8.98
CA SER A 79 4.02 -8.77 -9.67
C SER A 79 2.86 -9.24 -8.75
N ASP A 80 2.96 -9.04 -7.43
CA ASP A 80 1.89 -9.42 -6.50
C ASP A 80 0.73 -8.40 -6.53
N SER A 81 -0.44 -8.85 -6.99
CA SER A 81 -1.65 -8.02 -7.05
C SER A 81 -2.11 -7.50 -5.68
N ARG A 82 -1.74 -8.15 -4.57
CA ARG A 82 -2.00 -7.66 -3.21
C ARG A 82 -1.27 -6.35 -2.94
N LEU A 83 -0.05 -6.19 -3.46
CA LEU A 83 0.71 -4.94 -3.34
C LEU A 83 0.00 -3.81 -4.08
N HIS A 84 -0.47 -4.07 -5.30
CA HIS A 84 -1.21 -3.10 -6.10
C HIS A 84 -2.51 -2.66 -5.43
N LEU A 85 -3.32 -3.61 -4.94
CA LEU A 85 -4.54 -3.28 -4.20
C LEU A 85 -4.23 -2.54 -2.90
N PHE A 86 -3.14 -2.88 -2.21
CA PHE A 86 -2.71 -2.20 -1.00
C PHE A 86 -2.35 -0.73 -1.26
N LEU A 87 -1.63 -0.45 -2.35
CA LEU A 87 -1.15 0.89 -2.71
C LEU A 87 -2.18 1.75 -3.45
N GLN A 88 -3.07 1.14 -4.24
CA GLN A 88 -3.91 1.84 -5.21
C GLN A 88 -5.41 1.69 -4.97
N SER A 89 -5.83 1.06 -3.86
CA SER A 89 -7.22 1.01 -3.42
C SER A 89 -7.32 1.21 -1.90
N GLN A 90 -8.50 1.55 -1.40
CA GLN A 90 -8.79 1.61 0.05
C GLN A 90 -9.47 0.32 0.57
N LEU A 91 -9.39 -0.79 -0.19
CA LEU A 91 -10.00 -2.06 0.23
C LEU A 91 -9.43 -2.55 1.57
N PRO A 92 -10.25 -3.05 2.50
CA PRO A 92 -9.76 -3.72 3.71
C PRO A 92 -9.02 -5.01 3.33
N VAL A 93 -8.07 -5.42 4.16
CA VAL A 93 -7.23 -6.62 3.95
C VAL A 93 -8.04 -7.87 3.54
N ALA A 94 -9.18 -8.11 4.19
CA ALA A 94 -10.03 -9.25 3.86
C ALA A 94 -10.60 -9.17 2.43
N ALA A 95 -10.99 -7.98 1.97
CA ALA A 95 -11.46 -7.77 0.61
C ALA A 95 -10.34 -7.85 -0.42
N ILE A 96 -9.09 -7.49 -0.05
CA ILE A 96 -7.93 -7.71 -0.91
C ILE A 96 -7.74 -9.20 -1.18
N GLU A 97 -7.74 -10.05 -0.14
CA GLU A 97 -7.61 -11.51 -0.33
C GLU A 97 -8.76 -12.08 -1.15
N ALA A 98 -10.01 -11.66 -0.89
CA ALA A 98 -11.16 -12.11 -1.67
C ALA A 98 -11.03 -11.72 -3.15
N CYS A 99 -10.59 -10.50 -3.44
CA CYS A 99 -10.38 -10.02 -4.81
C CYS A 99 -9.30 -10.84 -5.54
N VAL A 100 -8.14 -11.08 -4.91
CA VAL A 100 -7.05 -11.86 -5.51
C VAL A 100 -7.43 -13.34 -5.71
N GLN A 101 -8.33 -13.88 -4.88
CA GLN A 101 -8.86 -15.24 -5.01
C GLN A 101 -10.04 -15.36 -5.99
N GLY A 102 -10.44 -14.28 -6.67
CA GLY A 102 -11.59 -14.28 -7.58
C GLY A 102 -12.95 -14.42 -6.89
N ARG A 103 -13.02 -14.15 -5.58
CA ARG A 103 -14.26 -14.19 -4.78
C ARG A 103 -14.86 -12.81 -4.56
N GLY A 104 -14.16 -11.75 -4.97
CA GLY A 104 -14.62 -10.37 -4.87
C GLY A 104 -15.57 -9.99 -6.02
N PRO A 105 -16.37 -8.92 -5.84
CA PRO A 105 -17.30 -8.43 -6.87
C PRO A 105 -16.60 -7.74 -8.06
N HIS A 106 -15.32 -7.38 -7.90
CA HIS A 106 -14.52 -6.70 -8.90
C HIS A 106 -13.19 -7.44 -9.09
N SER A 107 -12.68 -7.40 -10.31
CA SER A 107 -11.28 -7.72 -10.59
C SER A 107 -10.33 -6.72 -9.90
N VAL A 108 -9.04 -7.07 -9.84
CA VAL A 108 -7.99 -6.21 -9.27
C VAL A 108 -7.98 -4.84 -9.95
N THR A 109 -7.99 -4.83 -11.29
CA THR A 109 -7.94 -3.61 -12.09
C THR A 109 -9.18 -2.75 -11.87
N GLU A 110 -10.37 -3.34 -11.90
CA GLU A 110 -11.64 -2.62 -11.66
C GLU A 110 -11.67 -1.99 -10.27
N ALA A 111 -11.23 -2.71 -9.24
CA ALA A 111 -11.17 -2.18 -7.87
C ALA A 111 -10.24 -0.95 -7.77
N ILE A 112 -9.10 -0.97 -8.46
CA ILE A 112 -8.17 0.17 -8.49
C ILE A 112 -8.75 1.35 -9.28
N LEU A 113 -9.31 1.09 -10.46
CA LEU A 113 -9.91 2.14 -11.29
C LEU A 113 -11.11 2.79 -10.59
N HIS A 114 -11.98 2.00 -9.97
CA HIS A 114 -13.10 2.52 -9.19
C HIS A 114 -12.63 3.46 -8.07
N TYR A 115 -11.57 3.07 -7.34
CA TYR A 115 -11.01 3.93 -6.31
C TYR A 115 -10.38 5.21 -6.88
N ALA A 116 -9.63 5.12 -7.98
CA ALA A 116 -9.03 6.28 -8.63
C ALA A 116 -10.09 7.28 -9.12
N MET A 117 -11.18 6.80 -9.74
CA MET A 117 -12.29 7.63 -10.18
C MET A 117 -13.03 8.28 -9.01
N ALA A 118 -13.26 7.53 -7.92
CA ALA A 118 -13.86 8.08 -6.72
C ALA A 118 -12.96 9.14 -6.06
N GLY A 119 -11.63 8.95 -6.08
CA GLY A 119 -10.64 9.89 -5.57
C GLY A 119 -10.63 11.24 -6.29
N CYS A 120 -10.84 11.26 -7.61
CA CYS A 120 -10.99 12.49 -8.39
C CYS A 120 -12.16 13.37 -7.89
N ALA A 121 -13.21 12.76 -7.31
CA ALA A 121 -14.33 13.52 -6.73
C ALA A 121 -13.95 14.25 -5.42
N TRP A 122 -12.94 13.77 -4.68
CA TRP A 122 -12.45 14.43 -3.47
C TRP A 122 -11.46 15.57 -3.79
N GLY A 123 -10.82 15.55 -4.96
CA GLY A 123 -9.90 16.59 -5.42
C GLY A 123 -10.58 17.91 -5.84
N GLN A 124 -11.89 17.91 -6.08
CA GLN A 124 -12.65 19.14 -6.43
C GLN A 124 -13.22 19.89 -5.21
N ARG A 125 -13.06 19.37 -3.99
CA ARG A 125 -13.62 19.99 -2.76
C ARG A 125 -12.63 20.87 -2.00
N GLY A 126 -11.40 21.01 -2.50
CA GLY A 126 -10.31 21.75 -1.86
C GLY A 126 -10.17 23.23 -2.26
N ASP A 127 -10.76 23.64 -3.39
CA ASP A 127 -10.60 25.01 -3.93
C ASP A 127 -11.90 25.82 -3.82
N SER A 128 -12.48 25.86 -2.62
CA SER A 128 -13.58 26.77 -2.30
C SER A 128 -13.48 27.26 -0.85
N GLN A 129 -12.29 27.75 -0.48
CA GLN A 129 -12.13 28.81 0.52
C GLN A 129 -10.69 29.34 0.44
N ALA A 130 -10.51 30.36 -0.40
CA ALA A 130 -9.46 31.35 -0.30
C ALA A 130 -10.10 32.71 -0.56
#